data_AF-A0AKG8-F1
#
_entry.id   AF-A0AKG8-F1
#
_cell.length_a   1.000
_cell.length_b   1.000
_cell.length_c   1.000
_cell.angle_alpha   90.00
_cell.angle_beta   90.00
_cell.angle_gamma   90.00
#
_symmetry.space_group_name_H-M   'P 1'
#
loop_
_entity.id
_entity.type
_entity.pdbx_description
1 polymer ?
#
loop_
_entity_poly.entity_id
_entity_poly.type
_entity_poly.pdbx_seq_one_letter_code
_entity_poly.pdbx_strand_id
1 'polypeptide(L)'
;MKLLQRISFIVILLYILIVPVQHVSAHAYLENSNPADQSHIKTAPEKVTLVYNEEIEADFPLIEVKNSNGERVETGKTAVSKKNNHMVEASLPADLKPDVYSVSWRVVSADGHAVTGVISFKLGDTKATFQVAEAASSSSDLQISSIQKAILYIGFSLFIGMLAFGLGIYPRKEPLTEKIISRLKKITWIALVFLGVALLMQLVVQTSITTGASIMESFKPSQLSAFLATKTGYIWISEFVVWLALTIFTVIMVRKNKQSSWFALLTESVLIGYLIFAKAQNGHAAASADKIVSITADILHIVAASVWVGGILVLLFVLPRTGKAREVWSRFSIVAIIAVASILVSGLLMAVMNIGQMANLFTTNYGKMLLFKIGLFLLMGICGLGHYLYLKLKNKKLPFKTILVELIIGTAILLVASVLTNIQTPPPAAPKPYDETITADGEKEKINLRVEPGAVGQNQFIITFLTAEGATKTDFEQVTITTKSTKTDEKSTFQAKLANENQYFAEGLYINQTGKWEITVHGLTKDFTDINQTFTINITQ
;
A
#
# COMPACT_ATOMS: atom_id res chain seq x y z
N MET A 1 -14.01 6.40 40.78
CA MET A 1 -13.32 7.15 39.69
C MET A 1 -12.08 6.43 39.14
N LYS A 2 -11.14 5.94 39.97
CA LYS A 2 -9.95 5.17 39.49
C LYS A 2 -10.29 3.83 38.82
N LEU A 3 -11.39 3.17 39.23
CA LEU A 3 -11.85 1.89 38.66
C LEU A 3 -12.41 2.06 37.24
N LEU A 4 -13.28 3.05 37.03
CA LEU A 4 -13.81 3.42 35.70
C LEU A 4 -12.69 3.81 34.71
N GLN A 5 -11.65 4.50 35.17
CA GLN A 5 -10.48 4.84 34.34
C GLN A 5 -9.68 3.61 33.91
N ARG A 6 -9.56 2.59 34.77
CA ARG A 6 -8.88 1.33 34.45
C ARG A 6 -9.71 0.45 33.52
N ILE A 7 -11.04 0.44 33.70
CA ILE A 7 -11.96 -0.32 32.85
C ILE A 7 -11.98 0.27 31.43
N SER A 8 -12.06 1.60 31.27
CA SER A 8 -11.97 2.22 29.93
C SER A 8 -10.64 1.93 29.24
N PHE A 9 -9.52 1.91 29.98
CA PHE A 9 -8.20 1.58 29.42
C PHE A 9 -8.14 0.12 28.93
N ILE A 10 -8.70 -0.82 29.69
CA ILE A 10 -8.73 -2.24 29.34
C ILE A 10 -9.69 -2.50 28.16
N VAL A 11 -10.83 -1.81 28.09
CA VAL A 11 -11.78 -1.93 26.97
C VAL A 11 -11.18 -1.36 25.68
N ILE A 12 -10.44 -0.24 25.75
CA ILE A 12 -9.71 0.31 24.60
C ILE A 12 -8.60 -0.65 24.16
N LEU A 13 -7.85 -1.23 25.10
CA LEU A 13 -6.78 -2.20 24.82
C LEU A 13 -7.33 -3.49 24.18
N LEU A 14 -8.47 -4.00 24.67
CA LEU A 14 -9.14 -5.18 24.13
C LEU A 14 -9.73 -4.92 22.73
N TYR A 15 -10.21 -3.70 22.46
CA TYR A 15 -10.72 -3.33 21.13
C TYR A 15 -9.61 -3.28 20.06
N ILE A 16 -8.38 -2.89 20.45
CA ILE A 16 -7.19 -2.88 19.57
C ILE A 16 -6.79 -4.31 19.14
N LEU A 17 -7.10 -5.33 19.94
CA LEU A 17 -6.69 -6.72 19.72
C LEU A 17 -7.61 -7.53 18.77
N ILE A 18 -8.74 -6.96 18.31
CA ILE A 18 -9.78 -7.73 17.59
C ILE A 18 -9.73 -7.50 16.06
N VAL A 19 -8.78 -6.73 15.52
CA VAL A 19 -8.72 -6.51 14.06
C VAL A 19 -8.06 -7.73 13.38
N PRO A 20 -8.78 -8.48 12.51
CA PRO A 20 -8.21 -9.62 11.80
C PRO A 20 -7.11 -9.17 10.82
N VAL A 21 -6.00 -9.91 10.81
CA VAL A 21 -4.85 -9.68 9.93
C VAL A 21 -5.00 -10.57 8.70
N GLN A 22 -5.28 -9.99 7.54
CA GLN A 22 -5.21 -10.66 6.23
C GLN A 22 -3.95 -10.21 5.48
N HIS A 23 -3.37 -11.13 4.71
CA HIS A 23 -2.19 -10.96 3.84
C HIS A 23 -2.63 -10.43 2.48
N VAL A 24 -2.16 -9.26 2.04
CA VAL A 24 -2.44 -8.76 0.68
C VAL A 24 -1.27 -7.91 0.17
N SER A 25 -1.11 -7.80 -1.16
CA SER A 25 -0.19 -6.88 -1.87
C SER A 25 -0.75 -5.44 -1.88
N ALA A 26 0.11 -4.43 -2.11
CA ALA A 26 -0.16 -3.00 -1.88
C ALA A 26 -0.77 -2.21 -3.02
N HIS A 27 -0.75 -2.73 -4.23
CA HIS A 27 -1.46 -2.12 -5.35
C HIS A 27 -1.84 -3.24 -6.31
N ALA A 28 -3.10 -3.25 -6.70
CA ALA A 28 -3.59 -4.17 -7.71
C ALA A 28 -2.95 -3.81 -9.05
N TYR A 29 -1.91 -4.55 -9.43
CA TYR A 29 -1.35 -4.51 -10.77
C TYR A 29 -2.11 -5.49 -11.64
N LEU A 30 -2.53 -5.02 -12.81
CA LEU A 30 -3.11 -5.89 -13.82
C LEU A 30 -2.01 -6.83 -14.32
N GLU A 31 -2.16 -8.12 -14.05
CA GLU A 31 -1.24 -9.16 -14.53
C GLU A 31 -1.68 -9.68 -15.89
N ASN A 32 -2.98 -9.85 -16.07
CA ASN A 32 -3.53 -10.39 -17.30
C ASN A 32 -4.93 -9.84 -17.61
N SER A 33 -5.30 -9.85 -18.88
CA SER A 33 -6.64 -9.52 -19.34
C SER A 33 -7.10 -10.44 -20.45
N ASN A 34 -8.41 -10.66 -20.52
CA ASN A 34 -9.06 -11.26 -21.67
C ASN A 34 -10.26 -10.37 -22.06
N PRO A 35 -10.26 -9.75 -23.26
CA PRO A 35 -9.19 -9.78 -24.26
C PRO A 35 -7.84 -9.23 -23.76
N ALA A 36 -6.73 -9.74 -24.31
CA ALA A 36 -5.40 -9.26 -23.99
C ALA A 36 -5.20 -7.83 -24.50
N ASP A 37 -4.39 -7.02 -23.80
CA ASP A 37 -4.10 -5.66 -24.24
C ASP A 37 -3.44 -5.65 -25.62
N GLN A 38 -3.88 -4.72 -26.46
CA GLN A 38 -3.52 -4.56 -27.88
C GLN A 38 -3.75 -5.79 -28.76
N SER A 39 -4.58 -6.75 -28.30
CA SER A 39 -4.87 -7.96 -29.08
C SER A 39 -5.84 -7.72 -30.24
N HIS A 40 -5.76 -8.58 -31.26
CA HIS A 40 -6.74 -8.65 -32.35
C HIS A 40 -7.50 -9.98 -32.27
N ILE A 41 -8.80 -9.88 -31.98
CA ILE A 41 -9.69 -11.03 -31.85
C ILE A 41 -10.70 -11.07 -32.99
N LYS A 42 -11.02 -12.26 -33.48
CA LYS A 42 -11.95 -12.46 -34.61
C LYS A 42 -13.41 -12.47 -34.19
N THR A 43 -13.68 -12.96 -32.99
CA THR A 43 -15.02 -13.18 -32.44
C THR A 43 -15.22 -12.33 -31.20
N ALA A 44 -16.44 -11.79 -31.04
CA ALA A 44 -16.79 -11.01 -29.85
C ALA A 44 -16.70 -11.91 -28.60
N PRO A 45 -16.00 -11.46 -27.55
CA PRO A 45 -15.92 -12.21 -26.29
C PRO A 45 -17.21 -11.98 -25.49
N GLU A 46 -17.66 -12.99 -24.75
CA GLU A 46 -18.86 -12.89 -23.90
C GLU A 46 -18.68 -11.91 -22.74
N LYS A 47 -17.44 -11.71 -22.30
CA LYS A 47 -17.07 -10.86 -21.16
C LYS A 47 -15.66 -10.33 -21.30
N VAL A 48 -15.40 -9.22 -20.62
CA VAL A 48 -14.05 -8.78 -20.28
C VAL A 48 -13.69 -9.34 -18.90
N THR A 49 -12.50 -9.90 -18.77
CA THR A 49 -11.93 -10.32 -17.48
C THR A 49 -10.57 -9.68 -17.26
N LEU A 50 -10.33 -9.17 -16.07
CA LEU A 50 -9.09 -8.55 -15.63
C LEU A 50 -8.58 -9.30 -14.39
N VAL A 51 -7.33 -9.77 -14.42
CA VAL A 51 -6.71 -10.55 -13.35
C VAL A 51 -5.59 -9.72 -12.72
N TYR A 52 -5.59 -9.65 -11.39
CA TYR A 52 -4.67 -8.85 -10.62
C TYR A 52 -3.78 -9.70 -9.72
N ASN A 53 -2.62 -9.18 -9.38
CA ASN A 53 -1.67 -9.81 -8.45
C ASN A 53 -2.16 -9.88 -6.99
N GLU A 54 -3.32 -9.30 -6.70
CA GLU A 54 -3.91 -9.25 -5.35
C GLU A 54 -5.43 -9.38 -5.35
N GLU A 55 -5.98 -9.64 -4.17
CA GLU A 55 -7.43 -9.68 -3.95
C GLU A 55 -8.05 -8.29 -4.16
N ILE A 56 -9.14 -8.25 -4.93
CA ILE A 56 -9.89 -7.02 -5.18
C ILE A 56 -11.07 -6.95 -4.22
N GLU A 57 -11.23 -5.81 -3.54
CA GLU A 57 -12.40 -5.57 -2.70
C GLU A 57 -13.68 -5.61 -3.54
N ALA A 58 -14.63 -6.46 -3.11
CA ALA A 58 -15.74 -6.93 -3.92
C ALA A 58 -16.77 -5.85 -4.29
N ASP A 59 -16.81 -4.74 -3.53
CA ASP A 59 -17.98 -3.90 -3.49
C ASP A 59 -18.05 -2.85 -4.61
N PHE A 60 -16.92 -2.45 -5.24
CA PHE A 60 -16.93 -1.37 -6.24
C PHE A 60 -15.90 -1.46 -7.40
N PRO A 61 -15.61 -2.62 -8.00
CA PRO A 61 -14.87 -2.63 -9.26
C PRO A 61 -15.71 -1.98 -10.37
N LEU A 62 -15.06 -1.24 -11.26
CA LEU A 62 -15.69 -0.62 -12.42
C LEU A 62 -14.94 -1.03 -13.68
N ILE A 63 -15.68 -1.52 -14.67
CA ILE A 63 -15.21 -1.69 -16.05
C ILE A 63 -16.11 -0.84 -16.93
N GLU A 64 -15.52 0.06 -17.69
CA GLU A 64 -16.18 0.82 -18.75
C GLU A 64 -15.57 0.48 -20.09
N VAL A 65 -16.42 0.15 -21.07
CA VAL A 65 -15.98 -0.20 -22.42
C VAL A 65 -16.47 0.88 -23.37
N LYS A 66 -15.57 1.38 -24.23
CA LYS A 66 -15.87 2.39 -25.26
C LYS A 66 -15.39 1.90 -26.61
N ASN A 67 -16.08 2.29 -27.68
CA ASN A 67 -15.65 2.05 -29.06
C ASN A 67 -14.68 3.13 -29.56
N SER A 68 -14.27 3.05 -30.82
CA SER A 68 -13.26 3.97 -31.40
C SER A 68 -13.77 5.42 -31.56
N ASN A 69 -15.09 5.62 -31.53
CA ASN A 69 -15.74 6.93 -31.54
C ASN A 69 -15.91 7.53 -30.13
N GLY A 70 -15.48 6.82 -29.08
CA GLY A 70 -15.66 7.23 -27.68
C GLY A 70 -17.05 6.95 -27.11
N GLU A 71 -17.91 6.25 -27.85
CA GLU A 71 -19.25 5.88 -27.40
C GLU A 71 -19.17 4.70 -26.42
N ARG A 72 -19.92 4.80 -25.33
CA ARG A 72 -19.95 3.76 -24.29
C ARG A 72 -20.73 2.54 -24.79
N VAL A 73 -20.14 1.37 -24.62
CA VAL A 73 -20.79 0.07 -24.79
C VAL A 73 -21.55 -0.26 -23.51
N GLU A 74 -22.81 -0.67 -23.64
CA GLU A 74 -23.60 -1.14 -22.50
C GLU A 74 -23.10 -2.50 -22.03
N THR A 75 -22.46 -2.54 -20.86
CA THR A 75 -21.94 -3.77 -20.25
C THR A 75 -22.86 -4.27 -19.15
N GLY A 76 -22.75 -5.55 -18.80
CA GLY A 76 -23.29 -6.08 -17.56
C GLY A 76 -22.66 -5.41 -16.32
N LYS A 77 -23.25 -5.65 -15.15
CA LYS A 77 -22.70 -5.16 -13.86
C LYS A 77 -21.28 -5.71 -13.67
N THR A 78 -20.31 -4.82 -13.45
CA THR A 78 -18.96 -5.22 -13.06
C THR A 78 -18.99 -5.89 -11.69
N ALA A 79 -18.30 -7.02 -11.56
CA ALA A 79 -18.21 -7.75 -10.30
C ALA A 79 -16.84 -8.43 -10.16
N VAL A 80 -16.40 -8.59 -8.91
CA VAL A 80 -15.34 -9.56 -8.58
C VAL A 80 -15.89 -10.96 -8.80
N SER A 81 -15.10 -11.83 -9.42
CA SER A 81 -15.53 -13.17 -9.77
C SER A 81 -15.76 -14.01 -8.52
N LYS A 82 -16.89 -14.73 -8.49
CA LYS A 82 -17.23 -15.65 -7.38
C LYS A 82 -16.24 -16.81 -7.25
N LYS A 83 -15.48 -17.11 -8.29
CA LYS A 83 -14.51 -18.22 -8.34
C LYS A 83 -13.08 -17.78 -8.00
N ASN A 84 -12.78 -16.48 -8.14
CA ASN A 84 -11.45 -15.93 -7.93
C ASN A 84 -11.55 -14.45 -7.55
N ASN A 85 -11.21 -14.11 -6.32
CA ASN A 85 -11.23 -12.75 -5.79
C ASN A 85 -10.12 -11.84 -6.34
N HIS A 86 -9.19 -12.38 -7.13
CA HIS A 86 -8.21 -11.60 -7.91
C HIS A 86 -8.71 -11.23 -9.31
N MET A 87 -9.93 -11.63 -9.68
CA MET A 87 -10.47 -11.42 -11.03
C MET A 87 -11.70 -10.53 -11.00
N VAL A 88 -11.73 -9.50 -11.85
CA VAL A 88 -12.89 -8.66 -12.09
C VAL A 88 -13.43 -8.95 -13.49
N GLU A 89 -14.76 -9.06 -13.60
CA GLU A 89 -15.42 -9.36 -14.87
C GLU A 89 -16.63 -8.46 -15.15
N ALA A 90 -16.87 -8.20 -16.44
CA ALA A 90 -18.06 -7.52 -16.93
C ALA A 90 -18.52 -8.15 -18.25
N SER A 91 -19.80 -8.48 -18.35
CA SER A 91 -20.39 -9.06 -19.58
C SER A 91 -20.44 -8.05 -20.71
N LEU A 92 -20.20 -8.51 -21.92
CA LEU A 92 -20.31 -7.74 -23.15
C LEU A 92 -21.55 -8.17 -23.96
N PRO A 93 -22.16 -7.25 -24.73
CA PRO A 93 -23.20 -7.61 -25.69
C PRO A 93 -22.73 -8.64 -26.73
N ALA A 94 -23.61 -9.58 -27.08
CA ALA A 94 -23.30 -10.63 -28.05
C ALA A 94 -23.14 -10.10 -29.49
N ASP A 95 -23.66 -8.91 -29.78
CA ASP A 95 -23.72 -8.26 -31.09
C ASP A 95 -22.68 -7.12 -31.24
N LEU A 96 -21.56 -7.19 -30.51
CA LEU A 96 -20.45 -6.25 -30.66
C LEU A 96 -19.99 -6.18 -32.13
N LYS A 97 -19.99 -4.97 -32.69
CA LYS A 97 -19.58 -4.72 -34.08
C LYS A 97 -18.05 -4.74 -34.22
N PRO A 98 -17.50 -5.04 -35.41
CA PRO A 98 -16.07 -4.90 -35.64
C PRO A 98 -15.58 -3.47 -35.41
N ASP A 99 -14.76 -3.27 -34.38
CA ASP A 99 -14.16 -1.98 -34.04
C ASP A 99 -12.94 -2.16 -33.10
N VAL A 100 -12.26 -1.07 -32.76
CA VAL A 100 -11.31 -1.00 -31.65
C VAL A 100 -12.04 -0.56 -30.39
N TYR A 101 -11.91 -1.35 -29.34
CA TYR A 101 -12.53 -1.11 -28.05
C TYR A 101 -11.47 -0.75 -27.01
N SER A 102 -11.75 0.26 -26.19
CA SER A 102 -10.99 0.62 -25.00
C SER A 102 -11.74 0.17 -23.76
N VAL A 103 -11.07 -0.53 -22.86
CA VAL A 103 -11.60 -0.99 -21.58
C VAL A 103 -10.89 -0.22 -20.48
N SER A 104 -11.54 0.81 -19.97
CA SER A 104 -11.09 1.52 -18.78
C SER A 104 -11.57 0.79 -17.53
N TRP A 105 -10.69 0.62 -16.55
CA TRP A 105 -11.03 -0.05 -15.30
C TRP A 105 -10.59 0.75 -14.08
N ARG A 106 -11.31 0.52 -12.98
CA ARG A 106 -10.97 1.01 -11.65
C ARG A 106 -11.24 -0.11 -10.64
N VAL A 107 -10.25 -0.40 -9.81
CA VAL A 107 -10.39 -1.35 -8.70
C VAL A 107 -9.83 -0.72 -7.43
N VAL A 108 -10.35 -1.11 -6.27
CA VAL A 108 -9.80 -0.71 -4.98
C VAL A 108 -8.92 -1.86 -4.50
N SER A 109 -7.62 -1.57 -4.36
CA SER A 109 -6.65 -2.49 -3.79
C SER A 109 -6.86 -2.65 -2.28
N ALA A 110 -6.28 -3.68 -1.67
CA ALA A 110 -6.48 -3.97 -0.26
C ALA A 110 -5.90 -2.90 0.69
N ASP A 111 -5.04 -2.02 0.19
CA ASP A 111 -4.51 -0.88 0.93
C ASP A 111 -5.46 0.33 0.95
N GLY A 112 -6.60 0.21 0.26
CA GLY A 112 -7.65 1.22 0.16
C GLY A 112 -7.47 2.22 -0.98
N HIS A 113 -6.38 2.20 -1.75
CA HIS A 113 -6.22 3.08 -2.91
C HIS A 113 -6.91 2.49 -4.13
N ALA A 114 -7.57 3.36 -4.91
CA ALA A 114 -8.04 2.98 -6.24
C ALA A 114 -6.86 2.93 -7.21
N VAL A 115 -6.76 1.85 -7.95
CA VAL A 115 -5.89 1.72 -9.12
C VAL A 115 -6.77 1.80 -10.36
N THR A 116 -6.32 2.54 -11.36
CA THR A 116 -6.98 2.68 -12.64
C THR A 116 -6.05 2.26 -13.76
N GLY A 117 -6.64 1.83 -14.86
CA GLY A 117 -5.88 1.52 -16.07
C GLY A 117 -6.79 1.44 -17.28
N VAL A 118 -6.17 1.29 -18.44
CA VAL A 118 -6.86 1.07 -19.71
C VAL A 118 -6.13 -0.03 -20.46
N ILE A 119 -6.91 -0.95 -21.02
CA ILE A 119 -6.45 -1.86 -22.06
C ILE A 119 -7.28 -1.61 -23.32
N SER A 120 -6.77 -2.00 -24.47
CA SER A 120 -7.50 -1.90 -25.74
C SER A 120 -7.46 -3.23 -26.49
N PHE A 121 -8.52 -3.55 -27.25
CA PHE A 121 -8.52 -4.71 -28.14
C PHE A 121 -9.25 -4.39 -29.45
N LYS A 122 -8.83 -5.05 -30.53
CA LYS A 122 -9.45 -4.93 -31.85
C LYS A 122 -10.34 -6.14 -32.11
N LEU A 123 -11.60 -5.90 -32.47
CA LEU A 123 -12.56 -6.94 -32.85
C LEU A 123 -12.78 -6.93 -34.37
N GLY A 124 -12.58 -8.09 -35.00
CA GLY A 124 -12.86 -8.29 -36.43
C GLY A 124 -12.06 -7.38 -37.36
N ASP A 125 -12.53 -7.25 -38.60
CA ASP A 125 -11.86 -6.44 -39.61
C ASP A 125 -12.38 -4.99 -39.59
N THR A 126 -11.73 -4.16 -38.79
CA THR A 126 -11.93 -2.70 -38.78
C THR A 126 -10.70 -1.95 -39.29
N LYS A 127 -10.93 -0.76 -39.86
CA LYS A 127 -9.88 0.22 -40.22
C LYS A 127 -9.49 1.12 -39.04
N ALA A 128 -10.22 1.05 -37.92
CA ALA A 128 -9.86 1.77 -36.71
C ALA A 128 -8.50 1.30 -36.16
N THR A 129 -7.77 2.23 -35.57
CA THR A 129 -6.45 1.99 -34.97
C THR A 129 -6.52 2.16 -33.46
N PHE A 130 -5.59 1.54 -32.73
CA PHE A 130 -5.47 1.73 -31.30
C PHE A 130 -5.24 3.20 -30.99
N GLN A 131 -6.18 3.81 -30.27
CA GLN A 131 -5.96 5.11 -29.67
C GLN A 131 -5.28 4.93 -28.32
N VAL A 132 -4.36 5.83 -27.98
CA VAL A 132 -3.79 5.90 -26.64
C VAL A 132 -4.86 6.47 -25.73
N ALA A 133 -5.65 5.59 -25.11
CA ALA A 133 -6.62 5.98 -24.11
C ALA A 133 -5.91 6.14 -22.77
N GLU A 134 -5.81 7.38 -22.28
CA GLU A 134 -5.32 7.63 -20.92
C GLU A 134 -6.34 7.15 -19.90
N ALA A 135 -5.87 6.50 -18.83
CA ALA A 135 -6.72 6.17 -17.69
C ALA A 135 -7.30 7.47 -17.12
N ALA A 136 -8.62 7.56 -17.03
CA ALA A 136 -9.30 8.68 -16.41
C ALA A 136 -9.11 8.62 -14.88
N SER A 137 -7.91 8.96 -14.40
CA SER A 137 -7.71 9.37 -13.02
C SER A 137 -8.06 10.86 -12.93
N SER A 138 -9.11 11.20 -12.19
CA SER A 138 -9.43 12.58 -11.84
C SER A 138 -8.25 13.21 -11.10
N SER A 139 -7.47 14.04 -11.80
CA SER A 139 -6.31 14.75 -11.23
C SER A 139 -6.67 15.56 -9.99
N SER A 140 -7.93 15.95 -9.85
CA SER A 140 -8.49 16.61 -8.66
C SER A 140 -8.41 15.75 -7.40
N ASP A 141 -8.66 14.45 -7.51
CA ASP A 141 -8.81 13.57 -6.34
C ASP A 141 -7.44 13.26 -5.74
N LEU A 142 -6.43 13.09 -6.60
CA LEU A 142 -5.02 12.96 -6.20
C LEU A 142 -4.49 14.22 -5.50
N GLN A 143 -4.88 15.41 -5.98
CA GLN A 143 -4.49 16.68 -5.34
C GLN A 143 -5.15 16.85 -3.97
N ILE A 144 -6.45 16.59 -3.88
CA ILE A 144 -7.20 16.75 -2.62
C ILE A 144 -6.75 15.70 -1.60
N SER A 145 -6.47 14.46 -2.02
CA SER A 145 -5.83 13.44 -1.19
C SER A 145 -4.47 13.92 -0.66
N SER A 146 -3.62 14.50 -1.51
CA SER A 146 -2.31 15.02 -1.10
C SER A 146 -2.41 16.15 -0.08
N ILE A 147 -3.41 17.04 -0.23
CA ILE A 147 -3.71 18.11 0.72
C ILE A 147 -4.22 17.53 2.04
N GLN A 148 -5.13 16.56 1.99
CA GLN A 148 -5.66 15.85 3.16
C GLN A 148 -4.52 15.20 3.96
N LYS A 149 -3.63 14.46 3.30
CA LYS A 149 -2.46 13.81 3.93
C LYS A 149 -1.48 14.85 4.50
N ALA A 150 -1.29 15.98 3.83
CA ALA A 150 -0.46 17.08 4.35
C ALA A 150 -1.02 17.65 5.66
N ILE A 151 -2.32 17.94 5.71
CA ILE A 151 -3.01 18.42 6.92
C ILE A 151 -2.88 17.37 8.04
N LEU A 152 -3.07 16.09 7.71
CA LEU A 152 -2.92 14.98 8.66
C LEU A 152 -1.51 14.91 9.27
N TYR A 153 -0.46 14.92 8.44
CA TYR A 153 0.92 14.80 8.90
C TYR A 153 1.39 16.02 9.70
N ILE A 154 0.91 17.22 9.35
CA ILE A 154 1.13 18.43 10.15
C ILE A 154 0.39 18.30 11.49
N GLY A 155 -0.86 17.82 11.49
CA GLY A 155 -1.64 17.56 12.71
C GLY A 155 -0.95 16.59 13.66
N PHE A 156 -0.44 15.46 13.14
CA PHE A 156 0.35 14.49 13.91
C PHE A 156 1.63 15.12 14.47
N SER A 157 2.37 15.86 13.64
CA SER A 157 3.59 16.55 14.06
C SER A 157 3.32 17.53 15.20
N LEU A 158 2.28 18.37 15.07
CA LEU A 158 1.89 19.32 16.11
C LEU A 158 1.53 18.62 17.43
N PHE A 159 0.70 17.57 17.37
CA PHE A 159 0.20 16.88 18.56
C PHE A 159 1.31 16.08 19.26
N ILE A 160 2.09 15.31 18.51
CA ILE A 160 3.18 14.49 19.04
C ILE A 160 4.33 15.36 19.53
N GLY A 161 4.65 16.45 18.85
CA GLY A 161 5.61 17.44 19.33
C GLY A 161 5.23 18.00 20.71
N MET A 162 3.94 18.25 20.94
CA MET A 162 3.41 18.70 22.24
C MET A 162 3.54 17.61 23.31
N LEU A 163 3.24 16.35 22.97
CA LEU A 163 3.42 15.23 23.88
C LEU A 163 4.88 15.03 24.25
N ALA A 164 5.80 15.04 23.28
CA ALA A 164 7.24 14.92 23.51
C ALA A 164 7.74 16.07 24.41
N PHE A 165 7.23 17.29 24.19
CA PHE A 165 7.49 18.44 25.04
C PHE A 165 7.11 18.19 26.51
N GLY A 166 5.88 17.73 26.74
CA GLY A 166 5.36 17.49 28.10
C GLY A 166 5.89 16.21 28.76
N LEU A 167 6.27 15.18 28.00
CA LEU A 167 6.74 13.90 28.52
C LEU A 167 8.17 13.98 29.05
N GLY A 168 9.06 14.73 28.39
CA GLY A 168 10.47 14.75 28.82
C GLY A 168 11.35 15.87 28.30
N ILE A 169 11.01 16.55 27.19
CA ILE A 169 11.86 17.63 26.65
C ILE A 169 11.85 18.84 27.61
N TYR A 170 10.68 19.25 28.12
CA TYR A 170 10.61 20.29 29.15
C TYR A 170 10.86 19.70 30.54
N PRO A 171 11.68 20.36 31.40
CA PRO A 171 11.93 19.90 32.76
C PRO A 171 10.64 19.81 33.61
N ARG A 172 10.16 18.59 33.88
CA ARG A 172 8.90 18.32 34.62
C ARG A 172 8.84 18.86 36.05
N LYS A 173 10.00 19.01 36.70
CA LYS A 173 10.08 19.56 38.08
C LYS A 173 9.83 21.06 38.12
N GLU A 174 9.84 21.71 36.96
CA GLU A 174 9.73 23.15 36.86
C GLU A 174 8.31 23.56 36.46
N PRO A 175 7.74 24.59 37.09
CA PRO A 175 6.41 25.06 36.74
C PRO A 175 6.42 25.70 35.35
N LEU A 176 5.43 25.33 34.53
CA LEU A 176 5.16 26.01 33.27
C LEU A 176 4.59 27.40 33.55
N THR A 177 5.11 28.41 32.87
CA THR A 177 4.53 29.77 32.95
C THR A 177 3.18 29.82 32.23
N GLU A 178 2.28 30.71 32.65
CA GLU A 178 0.97 30.92 32.00
C GLU A 178 1.08 31.18 30.49
N LYS A 179 2.12 31.92 30.06
CA LYS A 179 2.39 32.17 28.64
C LYS A 179 2.70 30.87 27.88
N ILE A 180 3.49 29.98 28.47
CA ILE A 180 3.81 28.67 27.89
C ILE A 180 2.55 27.80 27.82
N ILE A 181 1.78 27.74 28.92
CA ILE A 181 0.53 26.98 28.99
C ILE A 181 -0.46 27.45 27.91
N SER A 182 -0.65 28.77 27.76
CA SER A 182 -1.54 29.34 26.75
C SER A 182 -1.11 28.98 25.33
N ARG A 183 0.19 29.02 25.02
CA ARG A 183 0.73 28.64 23.71
C ARG A 183 0.58 27.14 23.44
N LEU A 184 0.85 26.29 24.43
CA LEU A 184 0.62 24.86 24.34
C LEU A 184 -0.85 24.56 24.06
N LYS A 185 -1.78 25.16 24.82
CA LYS A 185 -3.23 25.03 24.57
C LYS A 185 -3.58 25.39 23.12
N LYS A 186 -3.09 26.53 22.62
CA LYS A 186 -3.33 26.96 21.23
C LYS A 186 -2.82 25.95 20.20
N ILE A 187 -1.58 25.46 20.37
CA ILE A 187 -1.00 24.47 19.46
C ILE A 187 -1.78 23.14 19.52
N THR A 188 -2.16 22.68 20.70
CA THR A 188 -2.98 21.48 20.88
C THR A 188 -4.32 21.61 20.15
N TRP A 189 -5.00 22.76 20.25
CA TRP A 189 -6.25 23.00 19.53
C TRP A 189 -6.06 23.00 18.02
N ILE A 190 -5.02 23.68 17.52
CA ILE A 190 -4.70 23.68 16.08
C ILE A 190 -4.45 22.23 15.62
N ALA A 191 -3.69 21.45 16.38
CA ALA A 191 -3.41 20.05 16.07
C ALA A 191 -4.70 19.22 15.97
N LEU A 192 -5.59 19.32 16.96
CA LEU A 192 -6.87 18.61 16.97
C LEU A 192 -7.77 19.01 15.80
N VAL A 193 -7.80 20.31 15.44
CA VAL A 193 -8.55 20.81 14.28
C VAL A 193 -7.96 20.24 12.99
N PHE A 194 -6.63 20.26 12.82
CA PHE A 194 -5.97 19.69 11.65
C PHE A 194 -6.29 18.19 11.52
N LEU A 195 -6.18 17.41 12.60
CA LEU A 195 -6.56 16.00 12.60
C LEU A 195 -8.03 15.79 12.24
N GLY A 196 -8.95 16.58 12.81
CA GLY A 196 -10.38 16.48 12.52
C GLY A 196 -10.73 16.84 11.08
N VAL A 197 -10.17 17.93 10.56
CA VAL A 197 -10.34 18.34 9.16
C VAL A 197 -9.78 17.28 8.22
N ALA A 198 -8.60 16.72 8.51
CA ALA A 198 -8.03 15.66 7.70
C ALA A 198 -8.91 14.40 7.67
N LEU A 199 -9.51 13.99 8.81
CA LEU A 199 -10.43 12.86 8.87
C LEU A 199 -11.73 13.14 8.11
N LEU A 200 -12.29 14.35 8.21
CA LEU A 200 -13.50 14.72 7.46
C LEU A 200 -13.23 14.79 5.94
N MET A 201 -12.08 15.31 5.53
CA MET A 201 -11.66 15.26 4.12
C MET A 201 -11.45 13.83 3.65
N GLN A 202 -10.84 12.97 4.48
CA GLN A 202 -10.62 11.56 4.16
C GLN A 202 -11.94 10.83 3.88
N LEU A 203 -13.01 11.11 4.64
CA LEU A 203 -14.33 10.51 4.39
C LEU A 203 -14.81 10.78 2.95
N VAL A 204 -14.71 12.03 2.50
CA VAL A 204 -15.21 12.45 1.18
C VAL A 204 -14.31 11.92 0.07
N VAL A 205 -12.99 12.09 0.21
CA VAL A 205 -12.01 11.62 -0.77
C VAL A 205 -12.10 10.10 -0.92
N GLN A 206 -12.16 9.36 0.19
CA GLN A 206 -12.21 7.91 0.16
C GLN A 206 -13.54 7.40 -0.37
N THR A 207 -14.65 8.08 -0.09
CA THR A 207 -15.95 7.76 -0.71
C THR A 207 -15.87 7.92 -2.22
N SER A 208 -15.32 9.03 -2.71
CA SER A 208 -15.15 9.28 -4.15
C SER A 208 -14.27 8.21 -4.82
N ILE A 209 -13.12 7.90 -4.21
CA ILE A 209 -12.20 6.85 -4.65
C ILE A 209 -12.88 5.47 -4.69
N THR A 210 -13.67 5.16 -3.66
CA THR A 210 -14.30 3.86 -3.48
C THR A 210 -15.47 3.67 -4.45
N THR A 211 -16.40 4.61 -4.50
CA THR A 211 -17.63 4.47 -5.29
C THR A 211 -17.47 4.95 -6.73
N GLY A 212 -16.41 5.69 -7.05
CA GLY A 212 -16.21 6.34 -8.35
C GLY A 212 -17.10 7.58 -8.55
N ALA A 213 -17.87 7.96 -7.54
CA ALA A 213 -18.69 9.18 -7.58
C ALA A 213 -17.78 10.42 -7.51
N SER A 214 -18.24 11.53 -8.08
CA SER A 214 -17.54 12.81 -7.90
C SER A 214 -17.51 13.23 -6.43
N ILE A 215 -16.60 14.14 -6.06
CA ILE A 215 -16.52 14.70 -4.70
C ILE A 215 -17.84 15.30 -4.24
N MET A 216 -18.58 15.97 -5.14
CA MET A 216 -19.89 16.55 -4.81
C MET A 216 -20.93 15.46 -4.54
N GLU A 217 -20.91 14.38 -5.30
CA GLU A 217 -21.84 13.27 -5.14
C GLU A 217 -21.50 12.38 -3.94
N SER A 218 -20.25 12.40 -3.49
CA SER A 218 -19.78 11.66 -2.31
C SER A 218 -20.47 12.10 -1.01
N PHE A 219 -21.12 13.26 -0.98
CA PHE A 219 -21.96 13.70 0.14
C PHE A 219 -23.36 13.06 0.17
N LYS A 220 -23.78 12.37 -0.90
CA LYS A 220 -25.08 11.69 -0.94
C LYS A 220 -25.09 10.54 0.09
N PRO A 221 -26.17 10.36 0.87
CA PRO A 221 -26.23 9.32 1.90
C PRO A 221 -25.96 7.90 1.38
N SER A 222 -26.40 7.60 0.16
CA SER A 222 -26.16 6.30 -0.48
C SER A 222 -24.69 6.02 -0.78
N GLN A 223 -23.92 7.05 -1.13
CA GLN A 223 -22.48 6.95 -1.40
C GLN A 223 -21.70 6.79 -0.09
N LEU A 224 -22.06 7.58 0.93
CA LEU A 224 -21.47 7.47 2.26
C LEU A 224 -21.76 6.10 2.89
N SER A 225 -23.00 5.61 2.82
CA SER A 225 -23.34 4.29 3.36
C SER A 225 -22.59 3.16 2.64
N ALA A 226 -22.39 3.31 1.33
CA ALA A 226 -21.63 2.37 0.53
C ALA A 226 -20.16 2.32 0.96
N PHE A 227 -19.52 3.47 1.17
CA PHE A 227 -18.15 3.53 1.70
C PHE A 227 -18.07 3.00 3.14
N LEU A 228 -18.97 3.40 4.02
CA LEU A 228 -18.95 3.01 5.44
C LEU A 228 -19.21 1.51 5.67
N ALA A 229 -19.78 0.81 4.68
CA ALA A 229 -19.94 -0.64 4.71
C ALA A 229 -18.64 -1.40 4.38
N THR A 230 -17.63 -0.71 3.83
CA THR A 230 -16.34 -1.32 3.51
C THR A 230 -15.44 -1.44 4.75
N LYS A 231 -14.43 -2.31 4.67
CA LYS A 231 -13.37 -2.43 5.69
C LYS A 231 -12.69 -1.08 5.99
N THR A 232 -12.34 -0.32 4.97
CA THR A 232 -11.73 1.01 5.10
C THR A 232 -12.69 2.01 5.77
N GLY A 233 -14.00 1.88 5.48
CA GLY A 233 -15.06 2.62 6.16
C GLY A 233 -15.11 2.36 7.67
N TYR A 234 -15.02 1.09 8.09
CA TYR A 234 -14.95 0.74 9.51
C TYR A 234 -13.70 1.28 10.20
N ILE A 235 -12.53 1.23 9.53
CA ILE A 235 -11.31 1.82 10.06
C ILE A 235 -11.49 3.34 10.23
N TRP A 236 -12.06 4.03 9.24
CA TRP A 236 -12.35 5.45 9.34
C TRP A 236 -13.29 5.79 10.52
N ILE A 237 -14.36 5.00 10.73
CA ILE A 237 -15.25 5.18 11.89
C ILE A 237 -14.46 5.07 13.19
N SER A 238 -13.58 4.08 13.30
CA SER A 238 -12.74 3.88 14.49
C SER A 238 -11.78 5.04 14.72
N GLU A 239 -11.16 5.58 13.66
CA GLU A 239 -10.31 6.76 13.70
C GLU A 239 -11.10 7.99 14.17
N PHE A 240 -12.29 8.21 13.62
CA PHE A 240 -13.15 9.33 13.98
C PHE A 240 -13.59 9.27 15.44
N VAL A 241 -14.00 8.08 15.92
CA VAL A 241 -14.38 7.87 17.33
C VAL A 241 -13.19 8.12 18.26
N VAL A 242 -12.00 7.63 17.93
CA VAL A 242 -10.81 7.82 18.76
C VAL A 242 -10.33 9.27 18.74
N TRP A 243 -10.40 9.96 17.59
CA TRP A 243 -10.14 11.39 17.52
C TRP A 243 -11.14 12.21 18.35
N LEU A 244 -12.42 11.84 18.34
CA LEU A 244 -13.43 12.49 19.17
C LEU A 244 -13.15 12.25 20.66
N ALA A 245 -12.79 11.02 21.04
CA ALA A 245 -12.39 10.67 22.41
C ALA A 245 -11.14 11.45 22.85
N LEU A 246 -10.12 11.54 21.99
CA LEU A 246 -8.92 12.36 22.20
C LEU A 246 -9.27 13.82 22.41
N THR A 247 -10.14 14.37 21.57
CA THR A 247 -10.58 15.77 21.65
C THR A 247 -11.32 16.03 22.95
N ILE A 248 -12.34 15.23 23.28
CA ILE A 248 -13.13 15.35 24.51
C ILE A 248 -12.24 15.21 25.75
N PHE A 249 -11.37 14.20 25.77
CA PHE A 249 -10.42 14.00 26.86
C PHE A 249 -9.52 15.21 27.04
N THR A 250 -8.94 15.73 25.95
CA THR A 250 -8.10 16.93 25.96
C THR A 250 -8.88 18.13 26.52
N VAL A 251 -10.13 18.34 26.07
CA VAL A 251 -11.01 19.42 26.58
C VAL A 251 -11.17 19.32 28.10
N ILE A 252 -11.47 18.11 28.60
CA ILE A 252 -11.66 17.87 30.04
C ILE A 252 -10.37 18.15 30.82
N MET A 253 -9.22 17.69 30.32
CA MET A 253 -7.93 17.90 30.98
C MET A 253 -7.48 19.35 30.95
N VAL A 254 -7.76 20.07 29.87
CA VAL A 254 -7.52 21.52 29.74
C VAL A 254 -8.40 22.31 30.70
N ARG A 255 -9.70 22.01 30.80
CA ARG A 255 -10.63 22.66 31.74
C ARG A 255 -10.27 22.41 33.19
N LYS A 256 -9.74 21.22 33.50
CA LYS A 256 -9.26 20.86 34.85
C LYS A 256 -7.84 21.36 35.16
N ASN A 257 -7.18 22.06 34.22
CA ASN A 257 -5.77 22.44 34.31
C ASN A 257 -4.83 21.25 34.62
N LYS A 258 -5.16 20.06 34.12
CA LYS A 258 -4.39 18.80 34.29
C LYS A 258 -3.77 18.27 33.00
N GLN A 259 -3.82 19.04 31.92
CA GLN A 259 -3.27 18.69 30.60
C GLN A 259 -1.79 18.26 30.62
N SER A 260 -0.97 18.79 31.53
CA SER A 260 0.45 18.41 31.64
C SER A 260 0.72 17.26 32.62
N SER A 261 -0.33 16.65 33.19
CA SER A 261 -0.18 15.52 34.11
C SER A 261 0.26 14.25 33.36
N TRP A 262 0.96 13.34 34.06
CA TRP A 262 1.34 12.03 33.49
C TRP A 262 0.15 11.26 32.94
N PHE A 263 -0.98 11.28 33.66
CA PHE A 263 -2.20 10.62 33.22
C PHE A 263 -2.74 11.20 31.90
N ALA A 264 -2.73 12.53 31.76
CA ALA A 264 -3.14 13.19 30.52
C ALA A 264 -2.26 12.74 29.35
N LEU A 265 -0.95 12.92 29.49
CA LEU A 265 -0.01 12.67 28.39
C LEU A 265 0.04 11.19 27.99
N LEU A 266 -0.03 10.26 28.94
CA LEU A 266 -0.04 8.83 28.62
C LEU A 266 -1.34 8.43 27.90
N THR A 267 -2.49 8.94 28.36
CA THR A 267 -3.77 8.66 27.71
C THR A 267 -3.80 9.23 26.29
N GLU A 268 -3.36 10.49 26.12
CA GLU A 268 -3.25 11.13 24.81
C GLU A 268 -2.24 10.41 23.90
N SER A 269 -1.13 9.90 24.45
CA SER A 269 -0.15 9.10 23.70
C SER A 269 -0.73 7.79 23.19
N VAL A 270 -1.58 7.11 23.98
CA VAL A 270 -2.25 5.88 23.55
C VAL A 270 -3.28 6.18 22.46
N LEU A 271 -4.08 7.23 22.63
CA LEU A 271 -5.11 7.60 21.65
C LEU A 271 -4.51 8.07 20.32
N ILE A 272 -3.46 8.90 20.34
CA ILE A 272 -2.76 9.30 19.11
C ILE A 272 -2.00 8.12 18.49
N GLY A 273 -1.44 7.22 19.31
CA GLY A 273 -0.79 6.00 18.87
C GLY A 273 -1.74 5.08 18.10
N TYR A 274 -3.00 4.97 18.56
CA TYR A 274 -4.03 4.25 17.83
C TYR A 274 -4.34 4.90 16.47
N LEU A 275 -4.47 6.23 16.39
CA LEU A 275 -4.71 6.92 15.12
C LEU A 275 -3.58 6.66 14.10
N ILE A 276 -2.33 6.61 14.56
CA ILE A 276 -1.18 6.28 13.70
C ILE A 276 -1.22 4.80 13.28
N PHE A 277 -1.56 3.90 14.21
CA PHE A 277 -1.73 2.48 13.91
C PHE A 277 -2.83 2.25 12.87
N ALA A 278 -4.01 2.85 13.05
CA ALA A 278 -5.13 2.76 12.12
C ALA A 278 -4.75 3.31 10.73
N LYS A 279 -4.05 4.45 10.68
CA LYS A 279 -3.49 4.99 9.43
C LYS A 279 -2.51 4.01 8.77
N ALA A 280 -1.66 3.33 9.54
CA ALA A 280 -0.70 2.36 9.02
C ALA A 280 -1.38 1.10 8.47
N GLN A 281 -2.64 0.82 8.86
CA GLN A 281 -3.48 -0.21 8.26
C GLN A 281 -4.13 0.22 6.92
N ASN A 282 -4.15 1.52 6.60
CA ASN A 282 -4.79 2.11 5.42
C ASN A 282 -3.74 2.66 4.42
N GLY A 283 -2.74 1.88 4.05
CA GLY A 283 -1.78 2.25 3.02
C GLY A 283 -0.75 1.15 2.76
N HIS A 284 0.26 1.43 1.94
CA HIS A 284 1.20 0.42 1.40
C HIS A 284 1.81 -0.52 2.45
N ALA A 285 1.96 -0.05 3.70
CA ALA A 285 2.47 -0.87 4.79
C ALA A 285 1.56 -2.03 5.17
N ALA A 286 0.24 -1.86 5.08
CA ALA A 286 -0.74 -2.89 5.39
C ALA A 286 -0.77 -4.04 4.38
N ALA A 287 -0.08 -3.83 3.28
CA ALA A 287 -0.23 -4.57 2.06
C ALA A 287 1.15 -5.01 1.50
N SER A 288 2.15 -5.06 2.39
CA SER A 288 3.45 -5.65 2.11
C SER A 288 3.46 -7.14 2.43
N ALA A 289 4.30 -7.91 1.73
CA ALA A 289 4.52 -9.33 1.97
C ALA A 289 4.84 -9.64 3.45
N ASP A 290 5.63 -8.78 4.10
CA ASP A 290 5.81 -8.77 5.56
C ASP A 290 5.12 -7.56 6.19
N LYS A 291 3.80 -7.72 6.39
CA LYS A 291 2.92 -6.70 6.96
C LYS A 291 3.38 -6.23 8.35
N ILE A 292 3.92 -7.12 9.19
CA ILE A 292 4.34 -6.74 10.55
C ILE A 292 5.53 -5.80 10.47
N VAL A 293 6.55 -6.15 9.69
CA VAL A 293 7.74 -5.31 9.52
C VAL A 293 7.36 -3.98 8.87
N SER A 294 6.53 -4.01 7.82
CA SER A 294 6.17 -2.80 7.10
C SER A 294 5.33 -1.83 7.93
N ILE A 295 4.32 -2.32 8.66
CA ILE A 295 3.49 -1.48 9.54
C ILE A 295 4.33 -0.92 10.68
N THR A 296 5.20 -1.74 11.27
CA THR A 296 6.08 -1.29 12.35
C THR A 296 7.03 -0.19 11.86
N ALA A 297 7.59 -0.35 10.66
CA ALA A 297 8.43 0.66 10.05
C ALA A 297 7.66 1.97 9.76
N ASP A 298 6.44 1.90 9.22
CA ASP A 298 5.61 3.08 8.94
C ASP A 298 5.25 3.83 10.24
N ILE A 299 4.80 3.12 11.28
CA ILE A 299 4.49 3.71 12.59
C ILE A 299 5.75 4.39 13.17
N LEU A 300 6.89 3.68 13.18
CA LEU A 300 8.15 4.21 13.67
C LEU A 300 8.57 5.47 12.91
N HIS A 301 8.43 5.47 11.58
CA HIS A 301 8.77 6.60 10.72
C HIS A 301 7.90 7.82 11.01
N ILE A 302 6.58 7.65 11.09
CA ILE A 302 5.63 8.75 11.34
C ILE A 302 5.85 9.33 12.73
N VAL A 303 5.99 8.49 13.76
CA VAL A 303 6.23 8.94 15.13
C VAL A 303 7.54 9.72 15.18
N ALA A 304 8.63 9.19 14.61
CA ALA A 304 9.92 9.85 14.64
C ALA A 304 9.93 11.17 13.86
N ALA A 305 9.36 11.20 12.65
CA ALA A 305 9.20 12.44 11.87
C ALA A 305 8.37 13.48 12.62
N SER A 306 7.27 13.07 13.25
CA SER A 306 6.41 13.93 14.04
C SER A 306 7.09 14.47 15.30
N VAL A 307 7.92 13.66 15.97
CA VAL A 307 8.73 14.12 17.11
C VAL A 307 9.76 15.15 16.68
N TRP A 308 10.44 14.95 15.55
CA TRP A 308 11.47 15.89 15.08
C TRP A 308 10.85 17.21 14.59
N VAL A 309 9.95 17.16 13.60
CA VAL A 309 9.33 18.38 13.03
C VAL A 309 8.43 19.06 14.07
N GLY A 310 7.63 18.27 14.80
CA GLY A 310 6.76 18.77 15.86
C GLY A 310 7.52 19.36 17.03
N GLY A 311 8.63 18.73 17.44
CA GLY A 311 9.50 19.25 18.49
C GLY A 311 10.08 20.62 18.13
N ILE A 312 10.60 20.79 16.91
CA ILE A 312 11.08 22.09 16.42
C ILE A 312 9.98 23.14 16.50
N LEU A 313 8.78 22.81 16.00
CA LEU A 313 7.64 23.71 15.98
C LEU A 313 7.25 24.15 17.40
N VAL A 314 7.08 23.19 18.31
CA VAL A 314 6.73 23.49 19.70
C VAL A 314 7.81 24.36 20.35
N LEU A 315 9.10 24.05 20.15
CA LEU A 315 10.18 24.86 20.72
C LEU A 315 10.22 26.29 20.14
N LEU A 316 10.01 26.44 18.83
CA LEU A 316 10.03 27.72 18.13
C LEU A 316 8.90 28.65 18.60
N PHE A 317 7.69 28.12 18.80
CA PHE A 317 6.51 28.93 19.12
C PHE A 317 6.21 29.01 20.62
N VAL A 318 6.60 28.02 21.42
CA VAL A 318 6.35 27.99 22.87
C VAL A 318 7.46 28.70 23.65
N LEU A 319 8.74 28.46 23.32
CA LEU A 319 9.90 28.94 24.11
C LEU A 319 10.70 30.17 23.61
N PRO A 320 10.33 30.94 22.56
CA PRO A 320 11.26 31.85 21.87
C PRO A 320 11.80 33.01 22.71
N ARG A 321 11.27 33.26 23.92
CA ARG A 321 11.68 34.35 24.82
C ARG A 321 11.97 33.90 26.26
N THR A 322 12.24 32.62 26.47
CA THR A 322 12.52 32.08 27.82
C THR A 322 14.03 32.04 28.09
N GLY A 323 14.42 32.21 29.36
CA GLY A 323 15.82 31.97 29.79
C GLY A 323 16.27 30.53 29.55
N LYS A 324 15.32 29.60 29.56
CA LYS A 324 15.53 28.14 29.50
C LYS A 324 15.59 27.54 28.10
N ALA A 325 15.38 28.37 27.06
CA ALA A 325 15.37 27.89 25.68
C ALA A 325 16.57 26.99 25.37
N ARG A 326 17.77 27.38 25.79
CA ARG A 326 18.99 26.60 25.54
C ARG A 326 18.96 25.20 26.17
N GLU A 327 18.57 25.07 27.44
CA GLU A 327 18.53 23.78 28.12
C GLU A 327 17.54 22.85 27.42
N VAL A 328 16.34 23.36 27.11
CA VAL A 328 15.31 22.59 26.43
C VAL A 328 15.76 22.20 25.02
N TRP A 329 16.42 23.10 24.28
CA TRP A 329 17.03 22.79 22.99
C TRP A 329 18.08 21.68 23.11
N SER A 330 18.94 21.70 24.13
CA SER A 330 19.94 20.65 24.35
C SER A 330 19.32 19.28 24.63
N ARG A 331 18.23 19.22 25.40
CA ARG A 331 17.48 17.98 25.63
C ARG A 331 16.81 17.49 24.35
N PHE A 332 16.23 18.42 23.59
CA PHE A 332 15.62 18.10 22.30
C PHE A 332 16.63 17.57 21.29
N SER A 333 17.86 18.09 21.23
CA SER A 333 18.87 17.58 20.29
C SER A 333 19.12 16.08 20.44
N ILE A 334 19.10 15.53 21.66
CA ILE A 334 19.24 14.08 21.87
C ILE A 334 18.03 13.32 21.32
N VAL A 335 16.83 13.81 21.61
CA VAL A 335 15.56 13.24 21.09
C VAL A 335 15.53 13.30 19.56
N ALA A 336 15.99 14.41 18.97
CA ALA A 336 16.07 14.60 17.53
C ALA A 336 17.07 13.62 16.89
N ILE A 337 18.22 13.35 17.50
CA ILE A 337 19.18 12.35 17.00
C ILE A 337 18.55 10.95 16.96
N ILE A 338 17.84 10.56 18.03
CA ILE A 338 17.11 9.29 18.08
C ILE A 338 16.03 9.25 16.99
N ALA A 339 15.27 10.33 16.83
CA ALA A 339 14.25 10.43 15.80
C ALA A 339 14.86 10.33 14.38
N VAL A 340 15.96 11.02 14.10
CA VAL A 340 16.69 10.95 12.83
C VAL A 340 17.17 9.53 12.54
N ALA A 341 17.76 8.84 13.53
CA ALA A 341 18.17 7.45 13.39
C ALA A 341 16.98 6.51 13.11
N SER A 342 15.86 6.69 13.83
CA SER A 342 14.63 5.93 13.60
C SER A 342 14.05 6.18 12.20
N ILE A 343 14.05 7.43 11.71
CA ILE A 343 13.61 7.79 10.34
C ILE A 343 14.50 7.11 9.30
N LEU A 344 15.83 7.11 9.49
CA LEU A 344 16.78 6.45 8.59
C LEU A 344 16.52 4.95 8.50
N VAL A 345 16.43 4.26 9.63
CA VAL A 345 16.23 2.80 9.67
C VAL A 345 14.87 2.42 9.07
N SER A 346 13.79 3.04 9.55
CA SER A 346 12.44 2.77 9.04
C SER A 346 12.29 3.16 7.56
N GLY A 347 12.87 4.29 7.15
CA GLY A 347 12.82 4.78 5.78
C GLY A 347 13.58 3.87 4.82
N LEU A 348 14.74 3.34 5.22
CA LEU A 348 15.50 2.38 4.43
C LEU A 348 14.73 1.07 4.25
N LEU A 349 14.14 0.54 5.33
CA LEU A 349 13.32 -0.67 5.26
C LEU A 349 12.15 -0.49 4.28
N MET A 350 11.38 0.58 4.43
CA MET A 350 10.26 0.87 3.52
C MET A 350 10.72 1.11 2.08
N ALA A 351 11.87 1.76 1.87
CA ALA A 351 12.41 1.98 0.52
C ALA A 351 12.75 0.65 -0.17
N VAL A 352 13.42 -0.26 0.53
CA VAL A 352 13.75 -1.60 0.01
C VAL A 352 12.48 -2.37 -0.33
N MET A 353 11.47 -2.33 0.55
CA MET A 353 10.21 -3.05 0.37
C MET A 353 9.35 -2.50 -0.77
N ASN A 354 9.42 -1.19 -1.03
CA ASN A 354 8.54 -0.54 -2.02
C ASN A 354 9.19 -0.32 -3.40
N ILE A 355 10.52 -0.19 -3.49
CA ILE A 355 11.20 0.07 -4.78
C ILE A 355 11.37 -1.22 -5.60
N GLY A 356 11.58 -2.35 -4.92
CA GLY A 356 11.88 -3.66 -5.54
C GLY A 356 13.27 -3.70 -6.18
N GLN A 357 13.44 -3.05 -7.33
CA GLN A 357 14.70 -3.04 -8.11
C GLN A 357 15.40 -1.69 -8.06
N MET A 358 16.73 -1.67 -7.91
CA MET A 358 17.50 -0.42 -7.80
C MET A 358 17.35 0.51 -9.01
N ALA A 359 17.13 -0.03 -10.22
CA ALA A 359 16.84 0.77 -11.40
C ALA A 359 15.59 1.65 -11.22
N ASN A 360 14.56 1.14 -10.53
CA ASN A 360 13.32 1.85 -10.28
C ASN A 360 13.52 3.15 -9.48
N LEU A 361 14.58 3.24 -8.67
CA LEU A 361 14.93 4.45 -7.93
C LEU A 361 15.21 5.65 -8.86
N PHE A 362 15.75 5.40 -10.05
CA PHE A 362 16.16 6.45 -10.99
C PHE A 362 15.22 6.59 -12.19
N THR A 363 14.53 5.52 -12.58
CA THR A 363 13.67 5.51 -13.77
C THR A 363 12.23 5.93 -13.46
N THR A 364 11.69 5.54 -12.29
CA THR A 364 10.28 5.75 -11.95
C THR A 364 10.02 7.11 -11.29
N ASN A 365 8.78 7.60 -11.39
CA ASN A 365 8.34 8.82 -10.71
C ASN A 365 8.39 8.67 -9.18
N TYR A 366 8.04 7.49 -8.66
CA TYR A 366 8.15 7.16 -7.25
C TYR A 366 9.61 7.28 -6.76
N GLY A 367 10.54 6.67 -7.47
CA GLY A 367 11.98 6.72 -7.16
C GLY A 367 12.54 8.13 -7.17
N LYS A 368 12.23 8.92 -8.20
CA LYS A 368 12.66 10.34 -8.31
C LYS A 368 12.12 11.19 -7.16
N MET A 369 10.85 11.02 -6.79
CA MET A 369 10.24 11.75 -5.67
C MET A 369 10.84 11.34 -4.32
N LEU A 370 11.16 10.06 -4.15
CA LEU A 370 11.85 9.56 -2.97
C LEU A 370 13.28 10.12 -2.87
N LEU A 371 14.04 10.17 -3.96
CA LEU A 371 15.35 10.83 -4.01
C LEU A 371 15.28 12.30 -3.61
N PHE A 372 14.26 13.02 -4.11
CA PHE A 372 14.03 14.42 -3.71
C PHE A 372 13.75 14.54 -2.20
N LYS A 373 12.92 13.66 -1.64
CA LYS A 373 12.66 13.60 -0.19
C LYS A 373 13.93 13.30 0.61
N ILE A 374 14.77 12.37 0.14
CA ILE A 374 16.07 12.05 0.76
C ILE A 374 16.99 13.27 0.75
N GLY A 375 17.06 14.01 -0.37
CA GLY A 375 17.84 15.25 -0.46
C GLY A 375 17.41 16.29 0.58
N LEU A 376 16.11 16.53 0.72
CA LEU A 376 15.56 17.43 1.75
C LEU A 376 15.85 16.93 3.17
N PHE A 377 15.73 15.63 3.41
CA PHE A 377 16.04 15.01 4.70
C PHE A 377 17.52 15.21 5.08
N LEU A 378 18.45 14.99 4.15
CA LEU A 378 19.88 15.21 4.36
C LEU A 378 20.18 16.69 4.64
N LEU A 379 19.55 17.60 3.90
CA LEU A 379 19.67 19.04 4.14
C LEU A 379 19.21 19.43 5.55
N MET A 380 18.05 18.93 5.98
CA MET A 380 17.53 19.15 7.33
C MET A 380 18.45 18.55 8.39
N GLY A 381 18.98 17.35 8.15
CA GLY A 381 19.95 16.68 9.03
C GLY A 381 21.24 17.48 9.20
N ILE A 382 21.76 18.09 8.13
CA ILE A 382 22.92 18.99 8.19
C ILE A 382 22.61 20.23 9.04
N CYS A 383 21.42 20.83 8.87
CA CYS A 383 20.97 21.94 9.72
C CYS A 383 20.91 21.54 11.21
N GLY A 384 20.28 20.41 11.52
CA GLY A 384 20.16 19.90 12.89
C GLY A 384 21.52 19.56 13.52
N LEU A 385 22.43 18.94 12.76
CA LEU A 385 23.80 18.69 13.19
C LEU A 385 24.55 20.01 13.47
N GLY A 386 24.39 21.00 12.58
CA GLY A 386 24.94 22.34 12.77
C GLY A 386 24.44 23.01 14.05
N HIS A 387 23.15 22.89 14.36
CA HIS A 387 22.58 23.40 15.62
C HIS A 387 23.13 22.67 16.85
N TYR A 388 23.23 21.34 16.80
CA TYR A 388 23.83 20.55 17.87
C TYR A 388 25.28 20.99 18.16
N LEU A 389 26.10 21.10 17.12
CA LEU A 389 27.49 21.55 17.23
C LEU A 389 27.57 23.00 17.71
N TYR A 390 26.71 23.89 17.22
CA TYR A 390 26.67 25.27 17.68
C TYR A 390 26.33 25.39 19.17
N LEU A 391 25.33 24.64 19.66
CA LEU A 391 24.97 24.60 21.08
C LEU A 391 26.13 24.07 21.95
N LYS A 392 26.83 23.04 21.48
CA LYS A 392 27.97 22.41 22.16
C LYS A 392 29.20 23.32 22.21
N LEU A 393 29.54 23.97 21.09
CA LEU A 393 30.76 24.75 20.94
C LEU A 393 30.62 26.21 21.39
N LYS A 394 29.52 26.88 21.02
CA LYS A 394 29.34 28.32 21.26
C LYS A 394 28.62 28.63 22.56
N ASN A 395 27.99 27.65 23.21
CA ASN A 395 27.36 27.83 24.52
C ASN A 395 26.27 28.95 24.51
N LYS A 396 25.72 29.27 23.32
CA LYS A 396 24.76 30.36 23.07
C LYS A 396 23.40 29.82 22.62
N LYS A 397 22.35 30.65 22.71
CA LYS A 397 21.03 30.35 22.11
C LYS A 397 21.13 30.30 20.59
N LEU A 398 20.35 29.40 19.97
CA LEU A 398 20.26 29.29 18.52
C LEU A 398 19.56 30.51 17.90
N PRO A 399 20.01 30.99 16.73
CA PRO A 399 19.33 32.05 16.00
C PRO A 399 17.96 31.58 15.48
N PHE A 400 16.90 32.36 15.77
CA PHE A 400 15.53 32.03 15.35
C PHE A 400 15.40 31.74 13.85
N LYS A 401 16.07 32.54 13.00
CA LYS A 401 16.04 32.37 11.54
C LYS A 401 16.53 30.98 11.10
N THR A 402 17.55 30.44 11.77
CA THR A 402 18.10 29.12 11.41
C THR A 402 17.17 27.98 11.78
N ILE A 403 16.44 28.10 12.89
CA ILE A 403 15.42 27.12 13.30
C ILE A 403 14.19 27.22 12.37
N LEU A 404 13.81 28.43 11.96
CA LEU A 404 12.72 28.63 11.01
C LEU A 404 13.05 27.97 9.66
N VAL A 405 14.29 28.06 9.17
CA VAL A 405 14.73 27.35 7.97
C VAL A 405 14.59 25.84 8.12
N GLU A 406 15.02 25.27 9.25
CA GLU A 406 14.86 23.83 9.52
C GLU A 406 13.38 23.43 9.56
N LEU A 407 12.50 24.25 10.15
CA LEU A 407 11.06 24.01 10.15
C LEU A 407 10.45 24.08 8.74
N ILE A 408 10.89 25.02 7.89
CA ILE A 408 10.44 25.13 6.50
C ILE A 408 10.82 23.87 5.72
N ILE A 409 12.06 23.39 5.87
CA ILE A 409 12.52 22.15 5.23
C ILE A 409 11.73 20.96 5.77
N GLY A 410 11.55 20.85 7.09
CA GLY A 410 10.74 19.78 7.70
C GLY A 410 9.30 19.77 7.21
N THR A 411 8.68 20.95 7.08
CA THR A 411 7.33 21.09 6.51
C THR A 411 7.31 20.68 5.03
N ALA A 412 8.31 21.08 4.24
CA ALA A 412 8.45 20.67 2.85
C ALA A 412 8.59 19.14 2.71
N ILE A 413 9.34 18.48 3.61
CA ILE A 413 9.43 17.01 3.65
C ILE A 413 8.05 16.37 3.89
N LEU A 414 7.23 16.92 4.79
CA LEU A 414 5.87 16.41 5.04
C LEU A 414 4.96 16.58 3.81
N LEU A 415 5.08 17.70 3.09
CA LEU A 415 4.33 17.93 1.84
C LEU A 415 4.78 16.99 0.72
N VAL A 416 6.09 16.79 0.57
CA VAL A 416 6.63 15.81 -0.39
C VAL A 416 6.18 14.40 -0.03
N ALA A 417 6.16 14.06 1.27
CA ALA A 417 5.65 12.76 1.73
C ALA A 417 4.16 12.59 1.40
N SER A 418 3.34 13.64 1.56
CA SER A 418 1.89 13.54 1.27
C SER A 418 1.62 13.31 -0.22
N VAL A 419 2.41 13.90 -1.11
CA VAL A 419 2.36 13.62 -2.55
C VAL A 419 2.91 12.23 -2.87
N LEU A 420 4.07 11.85 -2.32
CA LEU A 420 4.71 10.56 -2.56
C LEU A 420 3.78 9.38 -2.26
N THR A 421 2.98 9.48 -1.19
CA THR A 421 2.01 8.44 -0.80
C THR A 421 0.78 8.32 -1.70
N ASN A 422 0.67 9.15 -2.76
CA ASN A 422 -0.35 9.01 -3.81
C ASN A 422 0.26 8.57 -5.14
N ILE A 423 1.59 8.41 -5.21
CA ILE A 423 2.27 7.89 -6.39
C ILE A 423 2.30 6.37 -6.25
N GLN A 424 1.76 5.67 -7.25
CA GLN A 424 1.84 4.21 -7.33
C GLN A 424 3.29 3.77 -7.20
N THR A 425 3.54 2.77 -6.35
CA THR A 425 4.87 2.17 -6.23
C THR A 425 5.29 1.56 -7.57
N PRO A 426 6.59 1.36 -7.82
CA PRO A 426 7.04 0.56 -8.95
C PRO A 426 6.42 -0.85 -8.92
N PRO A 427 6.08 -1.44 -10.07
CA PRO A 427 5.62 -2.82 -10.10
C PRO A 427 6.70 -3.75 -9.52
N PRO A 428 6.29 -4.84 -8.84
CA PRO A 428 7.24 -5.85 -8.39
C PRO A 428 8.03 -6.40 -9.57
N ALA A 429 9.22 -6.96 -9.29
CA ALA A 429 9.98 -7.63 -10.32
C ALA A 429 9.13 -8.77 -10.91
N ALA A 430 9.17 -8.93 -12.24
CA ALA A 430 8.50 -10.06 -12.88
C ALA A 430 8.93 -11.37 -12.19
N PRO A 431 7.97 -12.28 -11.89
CA PRO A 431 8.29 -13.58 -11.32
C PRO A 431 9.32 -14.27 -12.20
N LYS A 432 10.31 -14.91 -11.57
CA LYS A 432 11.29 -15.67 -12.35
C LYS A 432 10.63 -16.97 -12.80
N PRO A 433 10.71 -17.31 -14.10
CA PRO A 433 10.38 -18.63 -14.58
C PRO A 433 11.01 -19.71 -13.71
N TYR A 434 10.21 -20.72 -13.36
CA TYR A 434 10.78 -21.98 -12.91
C TYR A 434 11.25 -22.74 -14.14
N ASP A 435 12.49 -23.21 -14.15
CA ASP A 435 13.06 -23.98 -15.25
C ASP A 435 14.08 -24.96 -14.65
N GLU A 436 13.68 -26.21 -14.50
CA GLU A 436 14.53 -27.27 -13.96
C GLU A 436 14.43 -28.54 -14.80
N THR A 437 15.56 -29.23 -14.92
CA THR A 437 15.64 -30.56 -15.52
C THR A 437 16.01 -31.58 -14.46
N ILE A 438 15.11 -32.55 -14.24
CA ILE A 438 15.27 -33.61 -13.25
C ILE A 438 15.25 -34.96 -13.96
N THR A 439 15.97 -35.95 -13.43
CA THR A 439 15.92 -37.34 -13.95
C THR A 439 14.60 -37.98 -13.51
N ALA A 440 13.89 -38.62 -14.42
CA ALA A 440 12.61 -39.25 -14.16
C ALA A 440 12.75 -40.42 -13.15
N ASP A 441 11.68 -40.68 -12.40
CA ASP A 441 11.66 -41.72 -11.37
C ASP A 441 11.86 -43.11 -12.00
N GLY A 442 12.93 -43.80 -11.60
CA GLY A 442 13.20 -45.18 -12.02
C GLY A 442 13.81 -45.34 -13.42
N GLU A 443 14.01 -44.26 -14.17
CA GLU A 443 14.48 -44.27 -15.57
C GLU A 443 15.78 -43.46 -15.77
N LYS A 444 16.43 -43.61 -16.92
CA LYS A 444 17.62 -42.79 -17.30
C LYS A 444 17.26 -41.47 -17.98
N GLU A 445 15.99 -41.30 -18.31
CA GLU A 445 15.45 -40.15 -19.02
C GLU A 445 15.32 -38.94 -18.10
N LYS A 446 15.30 -37.74 -18.67
CA LYS A 446 15.16 -36.50 -17.94
C LYS A 446 13.93 -35.75 -18.41
N ILE A 447 13.28 -35.06 -17.50
CA ILE A 447 12.16 -34.18 -17.78
C ILE A 447 12.63 -32.76 -17.44
N ASN A 448 12.58 -31.86 -18.42
CA ASN A 448 12.63 -30.42 -18.17
C ASN A 448 11.20 -29.91 -18.02
N LEU A 449 10.94 -29.25 -16.89
CA LEU A 449 9.71 -28.51 -16.63
C LEU A 449 10.04 -27.03 -16.52
N ARG A 450 9.44 -26.24 -17.40
CA ARG A 450 9.45 -24.79 -17.32
C ARG A 450 8.04 -24.26 -17.06
N VAL A 451 7.89 -23.44 -16.03
CA VAL A 451 6.63 -22.80 -15.64
C VAL A 451 6.79 -21.28 -15.68
N GLU A 452 6.01 -20.62 -16.53
CA GLU A 452 6.07 -19.17 -16.76
C GLU A 452 4.70 -18.50 -16.56
N PRO A 453 4.60 -17.42 -15.78
CA PRO A 453 5.70 -16.73 -15.09
C PRO A 453 6.17 -17.46 -13.81
N GLY A 454 5.47 -18.50 -13.35
CA GLY A 454 5.77 -19.15 -12.07
C GLY A 454 5.16 -18.40 -10.88
N ALA A 455 3.96 -17.85 -11.07
CA ALA A 455 3.25 -17.04 -10.08
C ALA A 455 1.82 -17.55 -9.86
N VAL A 456 1.09 -16.95 -8.93
CA VAL A 456 -0.36 -17.19 -8.81
C VAL A 456 -1.06 -16.69 -10.07
N GLY A 457 -2.01 -17.45 -10.59
CA GLY A 457 -2.76 -17.09 -11.79
C GLY A 457 -2.41 -17.97 -13.00
N GLN A 458 -2.46 -17.36 -14.18
CA GLN A 458 -2.33 -18.08 -15.44
C GLN A 458 -0.86 -18.40 -15.68
N ASN A 459 -0.54 -19.69 -15.80
CA ASN A 459 0.81 -20.15 -16.07
C ASN A 459 0.82 -21.00 -17.33
N GLN A 460 1.93 -20.89 -18.06
CA GLN A 460 2.32 -21.78 -19.13
C GLN A 460 3.23 -22.87 -18.56
N PHE A 461 2.91 -24.11 -18.88
CA PHE A 461 3.66 -25.29 -18.50
C PHE A 461 4.29 -25.86 -19.77
N ILE A 462 5.60 -25.75 -19.88
CA ILE A 462 6.39 -26.20 -21.02
C ILE A 462 7.21 -27.41 -20.58
N ILE A 463 7.03 -28.53 -21.26
CA ILE A 463 7.67 -29.80 -20.90
C ILE A 463 8.50 -30.28 -22.08
N THR A 464 9.75 -30.64 -21.78
CA THR A 464 10.65 -31.31 -22.72
C THR A 464 11.12 -32.61 -22.10
N PHE A 465 10.84 -33.73 -22.75
CA PHE A 465 11.39 -35.03 -22.38
C PHE A 465 12.72 -35.23 -23.10
N LEU A 466 13.72 -35.69 -22.37
CA LEU A 466 15.10 -35.84 -22.83
C LEU A 466 15.58 -37.27 -22.54
N THR A 467 16.30 -37.85 -23.49
CA THR A 467 17.06 -39.09 -23.29
C THR A 467 18.23 -38.88 -22.33
N ALA A 468 18.90 -39.96 -21.92
CA ALA A 468 20.09 -39.89 -21.06
C ALA A 468 21.21 -39.05 -21.68
N GLU A 469 21.33 -39.10 -23.01
CA GLU A 469 22.29 -38.37 -23.84
C GLU A 469 21.86 -36.91 -24.13
N GLY A 470 20.64 -36.52 -23.73
CA GLY A 470 20.11 -35.16 -23.86
C GLY A 470 19.38 -34.87 -25.18
N ALA A 471 19.14 -35.86 -26.03
CA ALA A 471 18.28 -35.71 -27.21
C ALA A 471 16.80 -35.67 -26.81
N THR A 472 15.98 -34.90 -27.53
CA THR A 472 14.54 -34.76 -27.27
C THR A 472 13.78 -36.03 -27.62
N LYS A 473 12.80 -36.37 -26.78
CA LYS A 473 11.92 -37.53 -26.92
C LYS A 473 10.47 -37.05 -27.06
N THR A 474 9.73 -37.54 -28.07
CA THR A 474 8.38 -37.06 -28.43
C THR A 474 7.39 -38.16 -28.80
N ASP A 475 7.74 -39.42 -28.54
CA ASP A 475 6.91 -40.62 -28.75
C ASP A 475 5.88 -40.84 -27.63
N PHE A 476 5.21 -39.77 -27.21
CA PHE A 476 4.17 -39.82 -26.18
C PHE A 476 2.77 -39.90 -26.78
N GLU A 477 1.97 -40.84 -26.28
CA GLU A 477 0.53 -40.94 -26.53
C GLU A 477 -0.24 -39.89 -25.72
N GLN A 478 0.19 -39.68 -24.47
CA GLN A 478 -0.43 -38.71 -23.57
C GLN A 478 0.62 -38.08 -22.65
N VAL A 479 0.53 -36.77 -22.46
CA VAL A 479 1.29 -36.05 -21.42
C VAL A 479 0.30 -35.35 -20.51
N THR A 480 0.37 -35.65 -19.22
CA THR A 480 -0.52 -35.14 -18.19
C THR A 480 0.29 -34.43 -17.11
N ILE A 481 -0.25 -33.32 -16.61
CA ILE A 481 0.32 -32.55 -15.52
C ILE A 481 -0.68 -32.56 -14.37
N THR A 482 -0.20 -32.84 -13.16
CA THR A 482 -0.96 -32.69 -11.92
C THR A 482 -0.29 -31.65 -11.04
N THR A 483 -0.99 -30.53 -10.78
CA THR A 483 -0.56 -29.55 -9.78
C THR A 483 -1.22 -29.86 -8.44
N LYS A 484 -0.47 -29.76 -7.34
CA LYS A 484 -0.94 -29.99 -5.98
C LYS A 484 -0.41 -28.92 -5.03
N SER A 485 -1.29 -28.24 -4.30
CA SER A 485 -0.88 -27.34 -3.22
C SER A 485 -0.55 -28.12 -1.96
N THR A 486 0.64 -27.92 -1.38
CA THR A 486 0.97 -28.56 -0.09
C THR A 486 0.23 -27.90 1.09
N LYS A 487 -0.38 -26.73 0.88
CA LYS A 487 -1.08 -25.96 1.91
C LYS A 487 -2.54 -26.37 2.05
N THR A 488 -3.24 -26.56 0.93
CA THR A 488 -4.69 -26.89 0.90
C THR A 488 -4.97 -28.32 0.47
N ASP A 489 -3.96 -29.06 -0.01
CA ASP A 489 -4.08 -30.40 -0.60
C ASP A 489 -4.96 -30.47 -1.87
N GLU A 490 -5.36 -29.31 -2.41
CA GLU A 490 -6.08 -29.19 -3.68
C GLU A 490 -5.23 -29.68 -4.85
N LYS A 491 -5.86 -30.43 -5.77
CA LYS A 491 -5.21 -31.02 -6.95
C LYS A 491 -5.95 -30.62 -8.22
N SER A 492 -5.19 -30.32 -9.28
CA SER A 492 -5.72 -30.13 -10.63
C SER A 492 -4.91 -30.95 -11.62
N THR A 493 -5.59 -31.71 -12.46
CA THR A 493 -4.96 -32.55 -13.50
C THR A 493 -5.43 -32.10 -14.87
N PHE A 494 -4.49 -31.92 -15.80
CA PHE A 494 -4.76 -31.43 -17.15
C PHE A 494 -3.76 -32.01 -18.16
N GLN A 495 -4.14 -32.03 -19.43
CA GLN A 495 -3.30 -32.56 -20.50
C GLN A 495 -2.44 -31.46 -21.14
N ALA A 496 -1.19 -31.79 -21.43
CA ALA A 496 -0.30 -30.98 -22.25
C ALA A 496 -0.33 -31.49 -23.70
N LYS A 497 -0.44 -30.57 -24.65
CA LYS A 497 -0.47 -30.87 -26.07
C LYS A 497 0.88 -30.59 -26.69
N LEU A 498 1.27 -31.39 -27.68
CA LEU A 498 2.46 -31.10 -28.47
C LEU A 498 2.25 -29.76 -29.20
N ALA A 499 3.04 -28.74 -28.85
CA ALA A 499 2.94 -27.40 -29.44
C ALA A 499 3.87 -27.26 -30.65
N ASN A 500 5.11 -27.76 -30.52
CA ASN A 500 6.17 -27.76 -31.54
C ASN A 500 6.79 -29.18 -31.62
N GLU A 501 7.69 -29.44 -32.57
CA GLU A 501 8.29 -30.79 -32.78
C GLU A 501 8.97 -31.42 -31.54
N ASN A 502 9.26 -30.63 -30.49
CA ASN A 502 10.04 -31.07 -29.33
C ASN A 502 9.43 -30.78 -27.95
N GLN A 503 8.28 -30.08 -27.88
CA GLN A 503 7.77 -29.55 -26.60
C GLN A 503 6.28 -29.74 -26.43
N TYR A 504 5.89 -30.14 -25.21
CA TYR A 504 4.51 -30.24 -24.78
C TYR A 504 4.14 -28.99 -23.98
N PHE A 505 2.96 -28.46 -24.24
CA PHE A 505 2.47 -27.19 -23.71
C PHE A 505 1.09 -27.36 -23.11
N ALA A 506 0.91 -26.80 -21.92
CA ALA A 506 -0.39 -26.55 -21.33
C ALA A 506 -0.43 -25.13 -20.77
N GLU A 507 -1.62 -24.53 -20.74
CA GLU A 507 -1.81 -23.21 -20.18
C GLU A 507 -3.11 -23.18 -19.38
N GLY A 508 -3.07 -22.52 -18.22
CA GLY A 508 -4.26 -22.29 -17.43
C GLY A 508 -4.01 -21.83 -16.01
N LEU A 509 -5.11 -21.64 -15.29
CA LEU A 509 -5.16 -21.17 -13.90
C LEU A 509 -5.02 -22.34 -12.91
N TYR A 510 -3.92 -23.09 -13.03
CA TYR A 510 -3.70 -24.31 -12.22
C TYR A 510 -2.87 -24.08 -10.96
N ILE A 511 -2.39 -22.85 -10.77
CA ILE A 511 -1.70 -22.35 -9.57
C ILE A 511 -2.49 -21.14 -9.08
N ASN A 512 -3.30 -21.32 -8.05
CA ASN A 512 -4.30 -20.33 -7.60
C ASN A 512 -3.96 -19.65 -6.27
N GLN A 513 -2.82 -19.97 -5.67
CA GLN A 513 -2.38 -19.40 -4.39
C GLN A 513 -0.87 -19.52 -4.22
N THR A 514 -0.33 -18.73 -3.30
CA THR A 514 1.09 -18.76 -2.94
C THR A 514 1.44 -19.96 -2.07
N GLY A 515 2.72 -20.30 -2.05
CA GLY A 515 3.28 -21.37 -1.24
C GLY A 515 3.95 -22.45 -2.08
N LYS A 516 4.20 -23.58 -1.44
CA LYS A 516 4.88 -24.72 -2.05
C LYS A 516 3.87 -25.57 -2.84
N TRP A 517 4.23 -25.88 -4.08
CA TRP A 517 3.45 -26.68 -5.00
C TRP A 517 4.27 -27.88 -5.47
N GLU A 518 3.60 -29.02 -5.57
CA GLU A 518 4.12 -30.22 -6.21
C GLU A 518 3.50 -30.30 -7.61
N ILE A 519 4.34 -30.36 -8.64
CA ILE A 519 3.91 -30.51 -10.03
C ILE A 519 4.41 -31.86 -10.53
N THR A 520 3.49 -32.81 -10.68
CA THR A 520 3.80 -34.13 -11.23
C THR A 520 3.57 -34.11 -12.73
N VAL A 521 4.62 -34.38 -13.49
CA VAL A 521 4.57 -34.61 -14.94
C VAL A 521 4.51 -36.12 -15.17
N HIS A 522 3.50 -36.57 -15.91
CA HIS A 522 3.28 -37.96 -16.30
C HIS A 522 3.23 -38.05 -17.82
N GLY A 523 4.21 -38.74 -18.41
CA GLY A 523 4.27 -39.03 -19.84
C GLY A 523 4.03 -40.50 -20.10
N LEU A 524 2.98 -40.84 -20.85
CA LEU A 524 2.71 -42.19 -21.34
C LEU A 524 3.20 -42.30 -22.78
N THR A 525 4.18 -43.16 -23.02
CA THR A 525 4.72 -43.40 -24.36
C THR A 525 3.76 -44.27 -25.20
N LYS A 526 3.97 -44.30 -26.52
CA LYS A 526 3.15 -45.11 -27.45
C LYS A 526 3.26 -46.61 -27.23
N ASP A 527 4.35 -47.07 -26.61
CA ASP A 527 4.57 -48.45 -26.16
C ASP A 527 4.06 -48.70 -24.73
N PHE A 528 3.31 -47.75 -24.16
CA PHE A 528 2.68 -47.82 -22.83
C PHE A 528 3.68 -47.86 -21.66
N THR A 529 4.84 -47.22 -21.81
CA THR A 529 5.81 -46.99 -20.74
C THR A 529 5.53 -45.65 -20.07
N ASP A 530 5.55 -45.64 -18.73
CA ASP A 530 5.33 -44.43 -17.93
C ASP A 530 6.65 -43.72 -17.61
N ILE A 531 6.74 -42.43 -17.89
CA ILE A 531 7.88 -41.58 -17.56
C ILE A 531 7.39 -40.43 -16.69
N ASN A 532 7.74 -40.47 -15.40
CA ASN A 532 7.14 -39.63 -14.38
C ASN A 532 8.19 -38.85 -13.58
N GLN A 533 7.84 -37.63 -13.21
CA GLN A 533 8.62 -36.88 -12.22
C GLN A 533 7.77 -35.88 -11.47
N THR A 534 8.02 -35.75 -10.17
CA THR A 534 7.47 -34.65 -9.36
C THR A 534 8.50 -33.56 -9.16
N PHE A 535 8.12 -32.34 -9.54
CA PHE A 535 8.85 -31.11 -9.33
C PHE A 535 8.28 -30.37 -8.13
N THR A 536 9.14 -29.67 -7.41
CA THR A 536 8.74 -28.84 -6.28
C THR A 536 9.04 -27.38 -6.61
N ILE A 537 7.99 -26.58 -6.72
CA ILE A 537 8.10 -25.14 -6.98
C ILE A 537 7.58 -24.37 -5.77
N ASN A 538 8.24 -23.25 -5.44
CA ASN A 538 7.75 -22.34 -4.40
C ASN A 538 7.25 -21.06 -5.08
N ILE A 539 5.94 -20.87 -5.05
CA ILE A 539 5.26 -19.71 -5.64
C ILE A 539 5.23 -18.59 -4.61
N THR A 540 6.01 -17.54 -4.85
CA THR A 540 5.97 -16.30 -4.08
C THR A 540 5.03 -15.29 -4.75
N GLN A 541 4.54 -14.31 -3.98
CA GLN A 541 3.83 -13.15 -4.55
C GLN A 541 4.73 -12.37 -5.49
#